data_AF-A0A9E1ATJ5-F1
#
_entry.id   AF-A0A9E1ATJ5-F1
#
_cell.length_a   1.000
_cell.length_b   1.000
_cell.length_c   1.000
_cell.angle_alpha   90.00
_cell.angle_beta   90.00
_cell.angle_gamma   90.00
#
_symmetry.space_group_name_H-M   'P 1'
#
loop_
_entity.id
_entity.type
_entity.pdbx_description
1 polymer ?
#
loop_
_entity_poly.entity_id
_entity_poly.type
_entity_poly.pdbx_seq_one_letter_code
_entity_poly.pdbx_strand_id
1 'polypeptide(L)'
;MMKKICSVVLCTALFASGVLSMKPATQASAATNFTFNGSMSKEVLRNYASRAVTHAGLCVENLAEDPIFTEDLRMLRRIGAKYIGRAAYYSWGGNLSAADIEKHYKIAKEKADLVHKADSEIILQAGIFEIAYKGTVNATAIPSYVFEAFGLPVEKRNFRFTDIVFPKGTKDKNGTDNGIGCWGNDGSGVPDITQTETKMYFYYQITRYIDAGYEAFHMGQAEKMMLYRGNSYATHWDELLTKARKYAKTHARRGIALFDCHTAIDSNGIKVGDNLVFDIQGAGIVPNETKTENGALMCEISDYKKCWLSWIGRSAGGKHPLGFTIENNFTILEFDNYGGNGKPGVATKNAFYNWGFDDVTWFATQPEWYRNQFLKECDAYLKKNNLDSSGKQQYFLQPSCRRVITPGVGYYPEMTYTPGSYFSSDFMFDYAEKEKTDINYNNSKNTYTLTVKKDYRANRQSDGCPNGFNQEDTIREIFLGKNAAENPELTKVILPSGYSPDNPNAGGNETSSNKANTSSKKDTAGSTSKNNITASGGSAVTSDAKGEDVSGSETSGSELTESELAGSEQVISNTSDMKTDSDKPKGSALPWIIGSILAVLSLGGGGCAFYFLYYKKKQKKS
;
A
#
# COMPACT_ATOMS: atom_id res chain seq x y z
N MET A 1 -38.94 -55.00 38.87
CA MET A 1 -39.17 -55.55 37.52
C MET A 1 -38.14 -54.96 36.57
N MET A 2 -37.34 -55.81 35.92
CA MET A 2 -36.11 -55.44 35.20
C MET A 2 -36.32 -55.31 33.67
N LYS A 3 -35.66 -54.30 33.09
CA LYS A 3 -34.91 -54.28 31.81
C LYS A 3 -35.64 -54.49 30.45
N LYS A 4 -35.33 -53.52 29.55
CA LYS A 4 -34.79 -53.64 28.16
C LYS A 4 -35.74 -53.73 26.93
N ILE A 5 -35.56 -52.74 26.02
CA ILE A 5 -35.07 -52.81 24.60
C ILE A 5 -36.01 -53.29 23.44
N CYS A 6 -35.92 -52.52 22.33
CA CYS A 6 -35.98 -52.87 20.88
C CYS A 6 -37.30 -52.91 20.06
N SER A 7 -37.38 -51.97 19.11
CA SER A 7 -37.19 -52.16 17.64
C SER A 7 -38.25 -52.83 16.73
N VAL A 8 -38.52 -52.10 15.62
CA VAL A 8 -38.38 -52.50 14.19
C VAL A 8 -39.63 -52.88 13.36
N VAL A 9 -39.93 -51.97 12.41
CA VAL A 9 -40.12 -52.14 10.93
C VAL A 9 -41.43 -52.70 10.35
N LEU A 10 -42.04 -51.93 9.41
CA LEU A 10 -42.14 -52.32 7.99
C LEU A 10 -42.46 -51.12 7.07
N CYS A 11 -41.60 -50.92 6.07
CA CYS A 11 -41.81 -50.07 4.89
C CYS A 11 -42.50 -50.86 3.78
N THR A 12 -43.23 -50.18 2.89
CA THR A 12 -43.43 -50.63 1.50
C THR A 12 -43.47 -49.43 0.56
N ALA A 13 -42.82 -49.62 -0.59
CA ALA A 13 -42.40 -48.62 -1.55
C ALA A 13 -43.42 -48.37 -2.68
N LEU A 14 -43.26 -47.24 -3.38
CA LEU A 14 -43.75 -47.03 -4.74
C LEU A 14 -42.63 -46.37 -5.58
N PHE A 15 -42.27 -47.06 -6.66
CA PHE A 15 -41.29 -46.66 -7.66
C PHE A 15 -41.94 -45.74 -8.71
N ALA A 16 -41.25 -44.67 -9.11
CA ALA A 16 -41.43 -44.01 -10.40
C ALA A 16 -40.05 -43.69 -10.99
N SER A 17 -39.83 -44.19 -12.19
CA SER A 17 -38.62 -44.15 -12.99
C SER A 17 -38.42 -42.79 -13.65
N GLY A 18 -37.27 -42.16 -13.38
CA GLY A 18 -36.75 -41.02 -14.12
C GLY A 18 -35.27 -41.26 -14.42
N VAL A 19 -34.94 -41.53 -15.68
CA VAL A 19 -33.57 -41.68 -16.17
C VAL A 19 -32.90 -40.31 -16.11
N LEU A 20 -32.09 -40.08 -15.08
CA LEU A 20 -31.21 -38.92 -14.99
C LEU A 20 -30.02 -39.13 -15.93
N SER A 21 -30.01 -38.37 -17.02
CA SER A 21 -28.84 -38.17 -17.87
C SER A 21 -27.74 -37.48 -17.05
N MET A 22 -26.84 -38.25 -16.44
CA MET A 22 -25.64 -37.71 -15.81
C MET A 22 -24.74 -37.13 -16.91
N LYS A 23 -24.73 -35.80 -17.04
CA LYS A 23 -23.63 -35.10 -17.72
C LYS A 23 -22.32 -35.45 -16.99
N PRO A 24 -21.22 -35.74 -17.70
CA PRO A 24 -19.94 -35.91 -17.04
C PRO A 24 -19.63 -34.62 -16.27
N ALA A 25 -19.29 -34.78 -14.99
CA ALA A 25 -18.78 -33.68 -14.19
C ALA A 25 -17.53 -33.12 -14.88
N THR A 26 -17.71 -32.00 -15.59
CA THR A 26 -16.61 -31.13 -15.96
C THR A 26 -15.85 -30.82 -14.68
N GLN A 27 -14.54 -31.06 -14.70
CA GLN A 27 -13.59 -30.76 -13.63
C GLN A 27 -13.68 -29.27 -13.28
N ALA A 28 -14.65 -28.91 -12.44
CA ALA A 28 -14.68 -27.63 -11.77
C ALA A 28 -13.56 -27.69 -10.75
N SER A 29 -12.49 -26.92 -10.96
CA SER A 29 -11.63 -26.49 -9.87
C SER A 29 -12.54 -26.08 -8.71
N ALA A 30 -12.49 -26.80 -7.58
CA ALA A 30 -13.35 -26.50 -6.44
C ALA A 30 -13.18 -25.01 -6.11
N ALA A 31 -14.27 -24.23 -6.20
CA ALA A 31 -14.22 -22.80 -5.96
C ALA A 31 -13.57 -22.53 -4.59
N THR A 32 -12.57 -21.65 -4.55
CA THR A 32 -11.89 -21.27 -3.31
C THR A 32 -12.91 -20.70 -2.32
N ASN A 33 -12.96 -21.26 -1.10
CA ASN A 33 -13.97 -20.88 -0.11
C ASN A 33 -13.54 -19.61 0.67
N PHE A 34 -14.38 -18.57 0.63
CA PHE A 34 -14.21 -17.32 1.38
C PHE A 34 -15.30 -17.09 2.43
N THR A 35 -16.23 -18.04 2.60
CA THR A 35 -17.36 -17.91 3.52
C THR A 35 -16.90 -18.02 4.97
N PHE A 36 -17.33 -17.05 5.80
CA PHE A 36 -17.16 -17.07 7.24
C PHE A 36 -18.20 -16.17 7.92
N ASN A 37 -18.42 -16.36 9.22
CA ASN A 37 -19.21 -15.47 10.06
C ASN A 37 -18.73 -15.56 11.52
N GLY A 38 -18.26 -14.45 12.09
CA GLY A 38 -17.78 -14.30 13.47
C GLY A 38 -16.39 -14.89 13.77
N SER A 39 -15.94 -15.88 12.99
CA SER A 39 -14.58 -16.43 13.00
C SER A 39 -14.32 -17.12 11.65
N MET A 40 -13.06 -17.34 11.29
CA MET A 40 -12.67 -18.07 10.08
C MET A 40 -11.60 -19.13 10.37
N SER A 41 -11.57 -20.19 9.56
CA SER A 41 -10.55 -21.24 9.67
C SER A 41 -9.20 -20.77 9.12
N LYS A 42 -8.12 -21.48 9.48
CA LYS A 42 -6.78 -21.26 8.91
C LYS A 42 -6.81 -21.27 7.37
N GLU A 43 -7.61 -22.14 6.76
CA GLU A 43 -7.71 -22.23 5.29
C GLU A 43 -8.43 -21.02 4.69
N VAL A 44 -9.51 -20.55 5.32
CA VAL A 44 -10.22 -19.36 4.83
C VAL A 44 -9.34 -18.12 4.94
N LEU A 45 -8.60 -17.95 6.04
CA LEU A 45 -7.63 -16.85 6.17
C LEU A 45 -6.52 -16.95 5.12
N ARG A 46 -6.00 -18.17 4.85
CA ARG A 46 -5.03 -18.41 3.78
C ARG A 46 -5.58 -17.98 2.41
N ASN A 47 -6.84 -18.30 2.14
CA ASN A 47 -7.50 -17.91 0.89
C ASN A 47 -7.57 -16.38 0.75
N TYR A 48 -7.95 -15.65 1.81
CA TYR A 48 -7.94 -14.19 1.79
C TYR A 48 -6.53 -13.62 1.55
N ALA A 49 -5.51 -14.12 2.25
CA ALA A 49 -4.12 -13.70 2.04
C ALA A 49 -3.64 -13.97 0.61
N SER A 50 -4.07 -15.08 -0.02
CA SER A 50 -3.74 -15.41 -1.40
C SER A 50 -4.40 -14.50 -2.46
N ARG A 51 -5.37 -13.66 -2.05
CA ARG A 51 -6.12 -12.72 -2.89
C ARG A 51 -5.99 -11.28 -2.37
N ALA A 52 -4.91 -11.00 -1.64
CA ALA A 52 -4.60 -9.69 -1.12
C ALA A 52 -4.00 -8.79 -2.21
N VAL A 53 -4.42 -7.53 -2.25
CA VAL A 53 -3.83 -6.49 -3.10
C VAL A 53 -3.68 -5.20 -2.29
N THR A 54 -2.69 -4.38 -2.60
CA THR A 54 -2.63 -2.99 -2.10
C THR A 54 -3.40 -2.11 -3.07
N HIS A 55 -4.52 -1.53 -2.63
CA HIS A 55 -5.24 -0.51 -3.38
C HIS A 55 -5.47 0.68 -2.46
N ALA A 56 -4.44 1.51 -2.36
CA ALA A 56 -4.45 2.65 -1.46
C ALA A 56 -5.61 3.59 -1.82
N GLY A 57 -6.44 3.94 -0.82
CA GLY A 57 -7.49 4.95 -0.99
C GLY A 57 -8.66 4.56 -1.89
N LEU A 58 -8.90 3.25 -2.16
CA LEU A 58 -10.06 2.82 -2.98
C LEU A 58 -11.36 3.49 -2.52
N CYS A 59 -11.57 3.54 -1.21
CA CYS A 59 -12.75 4.17 -0.63
C CYS A 59 -12.49 5.66 -0.36
N VAL A 60 -11.41 5.98 0.34
CA VAL A 60 -11.03 7.38 0.61
C VAL A 60 -9.61 7.47 1.14
N GLU A 61 -8.84 8.40 0.61
CA GLU A 61 -7.52 8.78 1.09
C GLU A 61 -7.58 10.21 1.64
N ASN A 62 -7.49 10.35 2.96
CA ASN A 62 -7.74 11.60 3.66
C ASN A 62 -9.15 12.13 3.38
N LEU A 63 -9.33 13.05 2.44
CA LEU A 63 -10.63 13.53 1.96
C LEU A 63 -10.81 13.32 0.45
N ALA A 64 -9.81 12.76 -0.22
CA ALA A 64 -9.82 12.52 -1.65
C ALA A 64 -10.50 11.17 -1.95
N GLU A 65 -11.50 11.23 -2.84
CA GLU A 65 -12.08 10.04 -3.45
C GLU A 65 -11.24 9.61 -4.65
N ASP A 66 -11.23 8.30 -4.94
CA ASP A 66 -10.61 7.78 -6.15
C ASP A 66 -11.38 8.26 -7.41
N PRO A 67 -10.72 8.99 -8.34
CA PRO A 67 -11.39 9.57 -9.51
C PRO A 67 -11.98 8.52 -10.47
N ILE A 68 -11.54 7.27 -10.39
CA ILE A 68 -12.01 6.18 -11.25
C ILE A 68 -12.54 4.97 -10.46
N PHE A 69 -13.11 5.21 -9.27
CA PHE A 69 -13.63 4.18 -8.36
C PHE A 69 -14.40 3.04 -9.02
N THR A 70 -15.27 3.35 -9.99
CA THR A 70 -16.10 2.33 -10.65
C THR A 70 -15.27 1.41 -11.54
N GLU A 71 -14.27 1.95 -12.22
CA GLU A 71 -13.33 1.21 -13.06
C GLU A 71 -12.36 0.38 -12.19
N ASP A 72 -11.91 0.92 -11.07
CA ASP A 72 -11.08 0.20 -10.10
C ASP A 72 -11.85 -0.94 -9.43
N LEU A 73 -13.11 -0.72 -9.04
CA LEU A 73 -13.97 -1.78 -8.53
C LEU A 73 -14.25 -2.86 -9.58
N ARG A 74 -14.41 -2.51 -10.86
CA ARG A 74 -14.49 -3.48 -11.96
C ARG A 74 -13.21 -4.31 -12.05
N MET A 75 -12.05 -3.67 -12.07
CA MET A 75 -10.75 -4.34 -12.10
C MET A 75 -10.62 -5.32 -10.93
N LEU A 76 -10.87 -4.88 -9.69
CA LEU A 76 -10.73 -5.69 -8.48
C LEU A 76 -11.60 -6.95 -8.51
N ARG A 77 -12.85 -6.82 -8.99
CA ARG A 77 -13.75 -7.97 -9.20
C ARG A 77 -13.22 -8.89 -10.29
N ARG A 78 -12.68 -8.33 -11.37
CA ARG A 78 -12.16 -9.11 -12.49
C ARG A 78 -10.93 -9.92 -12.11
N ILE A 79 -9.98 -9.33 -11.38
CA ILE A 79 -8.79 -10.07 -10.93
C ILE A 79 -9.13 -11.09 -9.83
N GLY A 80 -10.30 -10.95 -9.19
CA GLY A 80 -10.74 -11.82 -8.10
C GLY A 80 -10.01 -11.53 -6.79
N ALA A 81 -9.73 -10.25 -6.52
CA ALA A 81 -9.21 -9.80 -5.24
C ALA A 81 -10.28 -9.94 -4.15
N LYS A 82 -9.85 -10.32 -2.93
CA LYS A 82 -10.77 -10.54 -1.79
C LYS A 82 -10.32 -9.85 -0.52
N TYR A 83 -9.08 -9.37 -0.46
CA TYR A 83 -8.56 -8.57 0.65
C TYR A 83 -7.92 -7.30 0.09
N ILE A 84 -8.55 -6.15 0.32
CA ILE A 84 -8.10 -4.87 -0.24
C ILE A 84 -7.37 -4.10 0.84
N GLY A 85 -6.05 -4.05 0.72
CA GLY A 85 -5.15 -3.36 1.64
C GLY A 85 -5.25 -1.84 1.49
N ARG A 86 -5.23 -1.13 2.63
CA ARG A 86 -5.22 0.34 2.72
C ARG A 86 -6.39 1.03 1.98
N ALA A 87 -7.57 0.43 2.01
CA ALA A 87 -8.74 0.91 1.29
C ALA A 87 -9.28 2.26 1.80
N ALA A 88 -9.11 2.57 3.09
CA ALA A 88 -9.35 3.90 3.63
C ALA A 88 -8.41 4.25 4.78
N TYR A 89 -7.98 5.51 4.84
CA TYR A 89 -7.19 6.06 5.94
C TYR A 89 -7.17 7.59 5.90
N TYR A 90 -6.85 8.22 7.05
CA TYR A 90 -6.55 9.65 7.13
C TYR A 90 -5.33 9.99 7.99
N SER A 91 -4.61 9.00 8.54
CA SER A 91 -3.49 9.28 9.46
C SER A 91 -2.42 10.18 8.83
N TRP A 92 -2.25 10.12 7.50
CA TRP A 92 -1.30 10.92 6.73
C TRP A 92 -1.85 12.28 6.26
N GLY A 93 -3.14 12.56 6.45
CA GLY A 93 -3.80 13.76 5.93
C GLY A 93 -3.48 15.06 6.66
N GLY A 94 -3.02 14.97 7.92
CA GLY A 94 -2.60 16.12 8.71
C GLY A 94 -3.71 17.12 9.09
N ASN A 95 -3.75 17.52 10.36
CA ASN A 95 -4.53 18.66 10.86
C ASN A 95 -6.00 18.76 10.42
N LEU A 96 -6.69 17.63 10.27
CA LEU A 96 -8.10 17.59 9.90
C LEU A 96 -8.98 18.20 11.00
N SER A 97 -10.01 18.93 10.60
CA SER A 97 -11.03 19.41 11.54
C SER A 97 -11.97 18.26 11.96
N ALA A 98 -12.78 18.48 13.00
CA ALA A 98 -13.83 17.54 13.38
C ALA A 98 -14.80 17.25 12.22
N ALA A 99 -15.14 18.27 11.42
CA ALA A 99 -16.03 18.12 10.27
C ALA A 99 -15.39 17.28 9.16
N ASP A 100 -14.08 17.44 8.94
CA ASP A 100 -13.33 16.64 7.97
C ASP A 100 -13.25 15.18 8.38
N ILE A 101 -13.05 14.89 9.67
CA ILE A 101 -13.04 13.53 10.20
C ILE A 101 -14.41 12.87 9.98
N GLU A 102 -15.51 13.58 10.25
CA GLU A 102 -16.85 13.07 9.98
C GLU A 102 -17.11 12.87 8.49
N LYS A 103 -16.63 13.79 7.64
CA LYS A 103 -16.70 13.66 6.18
C LYS A 103 -15.93 12.43 5.68
N HIS A 104 -14.74 12.18 6.21
CA HIS A 104 -13.95 10.98 5.89
C HIS A 104 -14.74 9.71 6.16
N TYR A 105 -15.26 9.54 7.39
CA TYR A 105 -15.98 8.32 7.75
C TYR A 105 -17.28 8.13 6.97
N LYS A 106 -17.95 9.23 6.59
CA LYS A 106 -19.11 9.18 5.70
C LYS A 106 -18.74 8.62 4.33
N ILE A 107 -17.69 9.14 3.69
CA ILE A 107 -17.22 8.67 2.38
C ILE A 107 -16.76 7.20 2.47
N ALA A 108 -15.97 6.86 3.50
CA ALA A 108 -15.50 5.50 3.73
C ALA A 108 -16.67 4.50 3.79
N LYS A 109 -17.73 4.83 4.53
CA LYS A 109 -18.94 4.01 4.60
C LYS A 109 -19.66 3.90 3.26
N GLU A 110 -19.88 5.02 2.58
CA GLU A 110 -20.61 5.04 1.29
C GLU A 110 -19.90 4.17 0.24
N LYS A 111 -18.57 4.26 0.14
CA LYS A 111 -17.79 3.43 -0.79
C LYS A 111 -17.72 1.97 -0.35
N ALA A 112 -17.55 1.70 0.95
CA ALA A 112 -17.58 0.34 1.47
C ALA A 112 -18.92 -0.36 1.14
N ASP A 113 -20.05 0.34 1.27
CA ASP A 113 -21.37 -0.19 0.90
C ASP A 113 -21.45 -0.53 -0.60
N LEU A 114 -20.86 0.29 -1.48
CA LEU A 114 -20.77 0.00 -2.92
C LEU A 114 -19.90 -1.22 -3.22
N VAL A 115 -18.75 -1.35 -2.56
CA VAL A 115 -17.86 -2.51 -2.71
C VAL A 115 -18.59 -3.79 -2.27
N HIS A 116 -19.17 -3.81 -1.07
CA HIS A 116 -19.83 -5.00 -0.54
C HIS A 116 -21.12 -5.35 -1.30
N LYS A 117 -21.79 -4.37 -1.92
CA LYS A 117 -22.90 -4.62 -2.85
C LYS A 117 -22.41 -5.32 -4.12
N ALA A 118 -21.22 -4.99 -4.60
CA ALA A 118 -20.66 -5.58 -5.81
C ALA A 118 -20.02 -6.97 -5.56
N ASP A 119 -19.46 -7.18 -4.36
CA ASP A 119 -18.93 -8.45 -3.88
C ASP A 119 -18.89 -8.47 -2.34
N SER A 120 -19.82 -9.20 -1.72
CA SER A 120 -19.97 -9.24 -0.25
C SER A 120 -18.84 -9.98 0.46
N GLU A 121 -18.03 -10.75 -0.28
CA GLU A 121 -16.91 -11.51 0.29
C GLU A 121 -15.67 -10.63 0.51
N ILE A 122 -15.55 -9.51 -0.21
CA ILE A 122 -14.40 -8.61 -0.07
C ILE A 122 -14.24 -8.13 1.39
N ILE A 123 -13.01 -8.23 1.89
CA ILE A 123 -12.55 -7.57 3.11
C ILE A 123 -11.87 -6.27 2.71
N LEU A 124 -12.33 -5.16 3.29
CA LEU A 124 -11.67 -3.87 3.21
C LEU A 124 -10.81 -3.66 4.46
N GLN A 125 -9.54 -3.31 4.25
CA GLN A 125 -8.59 -2.97 5.30
C GLN A 125 -8.50 -1.45 5.46
N ALA A 126 -8.73 -0.94 6.67
CA ALA A 126 -8.46 0.46 7.02
C ALA A 126 -7.02 0.64 7.52
N GLY A 127 -6.40 1.78 7.24
CA GLY A 127 -5.05 2.13 7.71
C GLY A 127 -5.08 3.04 8.94
N ILE A 128 -4.33 2.66 9.98
CA ILE A 128 -4.10 3.43 11.20
C ILE A 128 -2.60 3.41 11.48
N PHE A 129 -1.90 4.48 11.12
CA PHE A 129 -0.45 4.49 10.98
C PHE A 129 0.31 5.12 12.16
N GLU A 130 1.63 4.92 12.15
CA GLU A 130 2.64 5.39 13.11
C GLU A 130 2.90 6.91 13.08
N ILE A 131 1.84 7.69 12.89
CA ILE A 131 1.89 9.15 12.95
C ILE A 131 0.56 9.69 13.47
N ALA A 132 0.67 10.67 14.38
CA ALA A 132 -0.44 11.49 14.80
C ALA A 132 -0.13 12.96 14.57
N TYR A 133 -1.15 13.73 14.18
CA TYR A 133 -1.05 15.18 14.00
C TYR A 133 -1.81 15.92 15.09
N LYS A 134 -1.18 16.97 15.63
CA LYS A 134 -1.72 17.77 16.73
C LYS A 134 -3.10 18.35 16.42
N GLY A 135 -3.30 18.89 15.21
CA GLY A 135 -4.59 19.45 14.80
C GLY A 135 -5.70 18.41 14.80
N THR A 136 -5.48 17.28 14.11
CA THR A 136 -6.45 16.18 14.01
C THR A 136 -6.81 15.61 15.38
N VAL A 137 -5.80 15.29 16.19
CA VAL A 137 -6.00 14.70 17.53
C VAL A 137 -6.82 15.66 18.40
N ASN A 138 -6.37 16.91 18.52
CA ASN A 138 -7.01 17.87 19.42
C ASN A 138 -8.39 18.33 18.93
N ALA A 139 -8.72 18.13 17.65
CA ALA A 139 -10.06 18.37 17.11
C ALA A 139 -11.03 17.21 17.37
N THR A 140 -10.52 16.01 17.68
CA THR A 140 -11.34 14.80 17.80
C THR A 140 -11.94 14.68 19.20
N ALA A 141 -13.27 14.81 19.31
CA ALA A 141 -13.99 14.54 20.55
C ALA A 141 -13.94 13.04 20.91
N ILE A 142 -13.83 12.72 22.20
CA ILE A 142 -13.85 11.32 22.66
C ILE A 142 -15.30 10.92 22.94
N PRO A 143 -15.88 9.95 22.22
CA PRO A 143 -17.22 9.44 22.52
C PRO A 143 -17.24 8.67 23.86
N SER A 144 -18.37 8.69 24.56
CA SER A 144 -18.53 8.01 25.86
C SER A 144 -18.18 6.51 25.83
N TYR A 145 -18.56 5.81 24.76
CA TYR A 145 -18.28 4.37 24.61
C TYR A 145 -16.78 4.04 24.61
N VAL A 146 -15.92 5.01 24.25
CA VAL A 146 -14.47 4.84 24.28
C VAL A 146 -13.98 4.84 25.72
N PHE A 147 -14.40 5.79 26.56
CA PHE A 147 -14.05 5.77 27.99
C PHE A 147 -14.56 4.49 28.67
N GLU A 148 -15.79 4.11 28.39
CA GLU A 148 -16.44 2.91 28.94
C GLU A 148 -15.68 1.62 28.58
N ALA A 149 -15.20 1.50 27.33
CA ALA A 149 -14.41 0.35 26.88
C ALA A 149 -13.08 0.19 27.65
N PHE A 150 -12.56 1.26 28.22
CA PHE A 150 -11.34 1.29 29.04
C PHE A 150 -11.62 1.38 30.54
N GLY A 151 -12.89 1.35 30.97
CA GLY A 151 -13.28 1.44 32.38
C GLY A 151 -12.94 2.79 33.01
N LEU A 152 -12.90 3.85 32.21
CA LEU A 152 -12.61 5.22 32.63
C LEU A 152 -13.89 6.03 32.82
N PRO A 153 -13.90 7.05 33.71
CA PRO A 153 -15.02 7.97 33.79
C PRO A 153 -15.19 8.76 32.48
N VAL A 154 -16.43 8.96 32.07
CA VAL A 154 -16.74 9.74 30.86
C VAL A 154 -16.46 11.22 31.11
N GLU A 155 -15.68 11.84 30.22
CA GLU A 155 -15.40 13.27 30.23
C GLU A 155 -15.84 13.92 28.91
N LYS A 156 -16.33 15.16 28.96
CA LYS A 156 -16.60 15.96 27.75
C LYS A 156 -15.34 16.69 27.31
N ARG A 157 -14.45 15.98 26.61
CA ARG A 157 -13.20 16.53 26.07
C ARG A 157 -12.81 15.88 24.74
N ASN A 158 -11.81 16.49 24.11
CA ASN A 158 -11.12 15.92 22.95
C ASN A 158 -9.92 15.08 23.38
N PHE A 159 -9.39 14.31 22.43
CA PHE A 159 -8.10 13.67 22.59
C PHE A 159 -6.99 14.72 22.77
N ARG A 160 -5.93 14.34 23.48
CA ARG A 160 -4.79 15.22 23.73
C ARG A 160 -3.54 14.71 23.04
N PHE A 161 -3.04 15.48 22.07
CA PHE A 161 -1.86 15.11 21.28
C PHE A 161 -0.65 14.70 22.12
N THR A 162 -0.33 15.47 23.17
CA THR A 162 0.82 15.18 24.05
C THR A 162 0.69 13.90 24.86
N ASP A 163 -0.53 13.38 25.00
CA ASP A 163 -0.83 12.15 25.74
C ASP A 163 -0.93 10.95 24.77
N ILE A 164 -0.78 11.18 23.45
CA ILE A 164 -0.78 10.15 22.42
C ILE A 164 0.63 9.85 21.91
N VAL A 165 1.46 10.86 21.73
CA VAL A 165 2.78 10.68 21.09
C VAL A 165 3.92 10.61 22.09
N PHE A 166 5.05 10.08 21.65
CA PHE A 166 6.27 10.14 22.44
C PHE A 166 6.71 11.61 22.68
N PRO A 167 7.20 11.95 23.89
CA PRO A 167 7.77 13.26 24.17
C PRO A 167 8.92 13.62 23.22
N LYS A 168 9.11 14.91 22.96
CA LYS A 168 10.21 15.42 22.11
C LYS A 168 11.57 14.86 22.55
N GLY A 169 12.37 14.39 21.58
CA GLY A 169 13.70 13.82 21.84
C GLY A 169 13.68 12.38 22.35
N THR A 170 12.53 11.69 22.38
CA THR A 170 12.46 10.26 22.69
C THR A 170 13.14 9.45 21.60
N LYS A 171 14.15 8.67 21.99
CA LYS A 171 14.93 7.84 21.07
C LYS A 171 14.60 6.36 21.20
N ASP A 172 14.64 5.65 20.08
CA ASP A 172 14.62 4.18 20.07
C ASP A 172 15.98 3.57 20.42
N LYS A 173 16.06 2.23 20.40
CA LYS A 173 17.29 1.47 20.67
C LYS A 173 18.46 1.81 19.74
N ASN A 174 18.20 2.36 18.57
CA ASN A 174 19.19 2.73 17.56
C ASN A 174 19.55 4.22 17.62
N GLY A 175 18.94 5.00 18.54
CA GLY A 175 19.16 6.44 18.67
C GLY A 175 18.31 7.31 17.75
N THR A 176 17.40 6.70 16.97
CA THR A 176 16.47 7.41 16.08
C THR A 176 15.43 8.15 16.92
N ASP A 177 15.20 9.43 16.61
CA ASP A 177 14.14 10.21 17.26
C ASP A 177 12.76 9.73 16.79
N ASN A 178 11.86 9.47 17.74
CA ASN A 178 10.47 9.10 17.51
C ASN A 178 9.51 10.06 18.23
N GLY A 179 10.02 11.08 18.90
CA GLY A 179 9.23 12.04 19.65
C GLY A 179 8.51 13.07 18.77
N ILE A 180 7.81 14.01 19.43
CA ILE A 180 7.31 15.23 18.78
C ILE A 180 8.44 15.90 17.99
N GLY A 181 8.21 16.17 16.71
CA GLY A 181 9.22 16.79 15.84
C GLY A 181 10.04 15.81 15.00
N CYS A 182 9.90 14.49 15.20
CA CYS A 182 10.70 13.50 14.46
C CYS A 182 10.50 13.55 12.95
N TRP A 183 9.38 14.09 12.49
CA TRP A 183 9.04 14.30 11.07
C TRP A 183 9.29 15.73 10.59
N GLY A 184 10.25 16.43 11.21
CA GLY A 184 10.66 17.78 10.82
C GLY A 184 9.71 18.91 11.26
N ASN A 185 8.64 18.61 11.99
CA ASN A 185 7.68 19.61 12.48
C ASN A 185 7.13 19.27 13.88
N ASP A 186 6.96 20.28 14.74
CA ASP A 186 6.44 20.10 16.11
C ASP A 186 4.91 19.83 16.16
N GLY A 187 4.26 19.71 14.99
CA GLY A 187 2.84 19.41 14.83
C GLY A 187 2.54 17.91 14.70
N SER A 188 3.55 17.04 14.74
CA SER A 188 3.40 15.60 14.56
C SER A 188 4.40 14.80 15.42
N GLY A 189 4.12 13.51 15.60
CA GLY A 189 4.98 12.58 16.31
C GLY A 189 4.50 11.14 16.17
N VAL A 190 5.34 10.18 16.60
CA VAL A 190 4.99 8.76 16.62
C VAL A 190 4.09 8.47 17.83
N PRO A 191 2.92 7.82 17.65
CA PRO A 191 2.08 7.38 18.75
C PRO A 191 2.80 6.39 19.67
N ASP A 192 2.60 6.55 20.97
CA ASP A 192 3.15 5.69 22.02
C ASP A 192 2.07 4.73 22.51
N ILE A 193 2.13 3.47 22.08
CA ILE A 193 1.08 2.47 22.40
C ILE A 193 1.01 2.15 23.90
N THR A 194 2.02 2.52 24.68
CA THR A 194 2.02 2.29 26.14
C THR A 194 1.02 3.21 26.85
N GLN A 195 0.71 4.37 26.25
CA GLN A 195 -0.20 5.36 26.81
C GLN A 195 -1.67 4.97 26.60
N THR A 196 -2.48 5.16 27.64
CA THR A 196 -3.91 4.84 27.59
C THR A 196 -4.66 5.70 26.56
N GLU A 197 -4.29 6.98 26.42
CA GLU A 197 -4.92 7.88 25.43
C GLU A 197 -4.66 7.40 24.00
N THR A 198 -3.46 6.91 23.68
CA THR A 198 -3.14 6.29 22.38
C THR A 198 -4.04 5.10 22.09
N LYS A 199 -4.20 4.19 23.06
CA LYS A 199 -5.08 3.03 22.91
C LYS A 199 -6.52 3.46 22.70
N MET A 200 -7.01 4.46 23.43
CA MET A 200 -8.35 5.01 23.22
C MET A 200 -8.50 5.64 21.83
N TYR A 201 -7.49 6.37 21.34
CA TYR A 201 -7.51 7.01 20.03
C TYR A 201 -7.52 5.99 18.88
N PHE A 202 -6.72 4.93 18.99
CA PHE A 202 -6.74 3.84 18.01
C PHE A 202 -8.03 3.03 18.11
N TYR A 203 -8.52 2.76 19.32
CA TYR A 203 -9.81 2.08 19.50
C TYR A 203 -10.96 2.86 18.88
N TYR A 204 -11.00 4.19 19.07
CA TYR A 204 -11.94 5.07 18.40
C TYR A 204 -11.85 4.92 16.87
N GLN A 205 -10.66 5.04 16.30
CA GLN A 205 -10.49 4.90 14.84
C GLN A 205 -10.94 3.53 14.33
N ILE A 206 -10.53 2.44 14.99
CA ILE A 206 -10.90 1.07 14.62
C ILE A 206 -12.42 0.90 14.66
N THR A 207 -13.07 1.30 15.76
CA THR A 207 -14.53 1.14 15.91
C THR A 207 -15.33 1.95 14.88
N ARG A 208 -14.90 3.17 14.55
CA ARG A 208 -15.51 3.98 13.49
C ARG A 208 -15.44 3.30 12.11
N TYR A 209 -14.31 2.67 11.79
CA TYR A 209 -14.18 1.90 10.54
C TYR A 209 -14.95 0.57 10.58
N ILE A 210 -15.04 -0.10 11.72
CA ILE A 210 -15.90 -1.29 11.90
C ILE A 210 -17.34 -0.93 11.54
N ASP A 211 -17.87 0.18 12.09
CA ASP A 211 -19.22 0.67 11.81
C ASP A 211 -19.40 1.09 10.34
N ALA A 212 -18.32 1.52 9.68
CA ALA A 212 -18.32 1.83 8.25
C ALA A 212 -18.25 0.58 7.35
N GLY A 213 -18.07 -0.62 7.91
CA GLY A 213 -18.08 -1.89 7.18
C GLY A 213 -16.71 -2.52 6.92
N TYR A 214 -15.65 -2.00 7.52
CA TYR A 214 -14.29 -2.55 7.41
C TYR A 214 -14.09 -3.69 8.39
N GLU A 215 -13.37 -4.72 7.96
CA GLU A 215 -13.15 -5.96 8.73
C GLU A 215 -11.66 -6.27 8.94
N ALA A 216 -10.78 -5.43 8.41
CA ALA A 216 -9.34 -5.52 8.61
C ALA A 216 -8.71 -4.15 8.92
N PHE A 217 -7.61 -4.15 9.64
CA PHE A 217 -6.94 -2.94 10.12
C PHE A 217 -5.42 -3.09 10.06
N HIS A 218 -4.77 -2.24 9.28
CA HIS A 218 -3.32 -2.15 9.23
C HIS A 218 -2.84 -1.14 10.27
N MET A 219 -2.07 -1.62 11.23
CA MET A 219 -1.61 -0.84 12.38
C MET A 219 -0.22 -0.20 12.17
N GLY A 220 0.15 0.02 10.90
CA GLY A 220 1.42 0.62 10.53
C GLY A 220 2.64 -0.13 11.05
N GLN A 221 3.68 0.61 11.42
CA GLN A 221 4.88 0.08 12.07
C GLN A 221 4.65 -0.11 13.57
N ALA A 222 3.91 -1.16 13.95
CA ALA A 222 3.50 -1.43 15.34
C ALA A 222 4.68 -1.52 16.33
N GLU A 223 5.83 -2.02 15.89
CA GLU A 223 7.03 -2.11 16.73
C GLU A 223 7.70 -0.76 16.97
N LYS A 224 7.59 0.19 16.02
CA LYS A 224 8.07 1.57 16.17
C LYS A 224 7.32 2.30 17.27
N MET A 225 6.00 2.09 17.34
CA MET A 225 5.11 2.65 18.37
C MET A 225 5.32 2.07 19.78
N MET A 226 6.23 1.10 19.93
CA MET A 226 6.74 0.60 21.22
C MET A 226 8.28 0.68 21.31
N LEU A 227 8.91 1.55 20.50
CA LEU A 227 10.36 1.78 20.44
C LEU A 227 11.19 0.50 20.23
N TYR A 228 10.65 -0.45 19.49
CA TYR A 228 11.28 -1.75 19.19
C TYR A 228 11.72 -2.52 20.46
N ARG A 229 10.97 -2.39 21.56
CA ARG A 229 11.24 -3.07 22.85
C ARG A 229 10.89 -4.57 22.86
N GLY A 230 10.52 -5.10 21.70
CA GLY A 230 10.15 -6.50 21.49
C GLY A 230 8.93 -6.94 22.29
N ASN A 231 8.78 -8.26 22.44
CA ASN A 231 7.58 -8.89 23.01
C ASN A 231 7.31 -8.57 24.49
N SER A 232 8.25 -7.93 25.20
CA SER A 232 7.99 -7.42 26.55
C SER A 232 6.94 -6.30 26.58
N TYR A 233 6.68 -5.64 25.44
CA TYR A 233 5.68 -4.57 25.28
C TYR A 233 4.47 -5.00 24.45
N ALA A 234 4.41 -6.26 24.01
CA ALA A 234 3.32 -6.79 23.18
C ALA A 234 1.93 -6.72 23.84
N THR A 235 1.87 -6.73 25.17
CA THR A 235 0.62 -6.67 25.94
C THR A 235 -0.15 -5.37 25.73
N HIS A 236 0.51 -4.27 25.36
CA HIS A 236 -0.18 -3.02 25.05
C HIS A 236 -0.99 -3.10 23.76
N TRP A 237 -0.43 -3.75 22.74
CA TRP A 237 -1.16 -4.06 21.52
C TRP A 237 -2.28 -5.08 21.78
N ASP A 238 -1.97 -6.17 22.49
CA ASP A 238 -2.95 -7.22 22.82
C ASP A 238 -4.18 -6.66 23.56
N GLU A 239 -3.98 -5.74 24.52
CA GLU A 239 -5.06 -5.07 25.24
C GLU A 239 -6.01 -4.31 24.30
N LEU A 240 -5.45 -3.44 23.44
CA LEU A 240 -6.21 -2.65 22.48
C LEU A 240 -6.96 -3.56 21.49
N LEU A 241 -6.23 -4.50 20.89
CA LEU A 241 -6.70 -5.36 19.82
C LEU A 241 -7.77 -6.35 20.31
N THR A 242 -7.68 -6.80 21.56
CA THR A 242 -8.72 -7.60 22.22
C THR A 242 -10.01 -6.81 22.41
N LYS A 243 -9.93 -5.55 22.87
CA LYS A 243 -11.11 -4.67 23.00
C LYS A 243 -11.77 -4.43 21.64
N ALA A 244 -10.97 -4.19 20.59
CA ALA A 244 -11.47 -4.00 19.23
C ALA A 244 -12.17 -5.25 18.68
N ARG A 245 -11.59 -6.45 18.87
CA ARG A 245 -12.24 -7.73 18.48
C ARG A 245 -13.55 -7.95 19.24
N LYS A 246 -13.62 -7.58 20.51
CA LYS A 246 -14.86 -7.65 21.30
C LYS A 246 -15.95 -6.74 20.71
N TYR A 247 -15.59 -5.52 20.29
CA TYR A 247 -16.53 -4.61 19.62
C TYR A 247 -17.02 -5.22 18.29
N ALA A 248 -16.09 -5.71 17.47
CA ALA A 248 -16.38 -6.29 16.16
C ALA A 248 -17.40 -7.43 16.20
N LYS A 249 -17.43 -8.25 17.26
CA LYS A 249 -18.39 -9.36 17.44
C LYS A 249 -19.86 -8.97 17.26
N THR A 250 -20.21 -7.72 17.55
CA THR A 250 -21.59 -7.23 17.49
C THR A 250 -21.81 -6.07 16.50
N HIS A 251 -20.73 -5.42 16.06
CA HIS A 251 -20.80 -4.25 15.19
C HIS A 251 -20.30 -4.51 13.76
N ALA A 252 -19.34 -5.43 13.58
CA ALA A 252 -18.81 -5.71 12.24
C ALA A 252 -19.81 -6.52 11.41
N ARG A 253 -19.85 -6.24 10.09
CA ARG A 253 -20.76 -6.88 9.12
C ARG A 253 -20.78 -8.41 9.22
N ARG A 254 -19.61 -9.04 9.42
CA ARG A 254 -19.48 -10.50 9.63
C ARG A 254 -18.82 -10.84 10.97
N GLY A 255 -18.94 -9.98 11.97
CA GLY A 255 -18.53 -10.27 13.36
C GLY A 255 -17.02 -10.44 13.57
N ILE A 256 -16.16 -9.90 12.71
CA ILE A 256 -14.70 -10.07 12.75
C ILE A 256 -13.95 -8.74 12.65
N ALA A 257 -12.74 -8.72 13.21
CA ALA A 257 -11.74 -7.70 12.95
C ALA A 257 -10.37 -8.38 12.87
N LEU A 258 -9.75 -8.32 11.69
CA LEU A 258 -8.40 -8.83 11.42
C LEU A 258 -7.39 -7.70 11.55
N PHE A 259 -6.21 -8.00 12.05
CA PHE A 259 -5.16 -7.00 12.24
C PHE A 259 -3.85 -7.46 11.64
N ASP A 260 -3.20 -6.56 10.93
CA ASP A 260 -1.83 -6.69 10.47
C ASP A 260 -1.02 -5.45 10.83
N CYS A 261 0.30 -5.58 10.69
CA CYS A 261 1.24 -4.49 10.86
C CYS A 261 2.51 -4.80 10.08
N HIS A 262 3.26 -3.75 9.75
CA HIS A 262 4.65 -3.91 9.35
C HIS A 262 5.50 -4.35 10.54
N THR A 263 6.04 -5.56 10.43
CA THR A 263 7.02 -6.10 11.37
C THR A 263 8.42 -5.60 11.03
N ALA A 264 9.21 -5.26 12.04
CA ALA A 264 10.61 -4.93 11.87
C ALA A 264 11.38 -6.11 11.26
N ILE A 265 12.43 -5.83 10.48
CA ILE A 265 13.22 -6.86 9.78
C ILE A 265 13.92 -7.83 10.74
N ASP A 266 14.27 -7.36 11.95
CA ASP A 266 14.88 -8.15 13.02
C ASP A 266 13.86 -8.79 13.97
N SER A 267 12.56 -8.67 13.67
CA SER A 267 11.47 -9.25 14.43
C SER A 267 10.85 -10.44 13.72
N ASN A 268 10.40 -11.42 14.49
CA ASN A 268 9.59 -12.54 14.01
C ASN A 268 8.09 -12.34 14.29
N GLY A 269 7.69 -11.13 14.68
CA GLY A 269 6.31 -10.77 14.97
C GLY A 269 6.02 -10.56 16.46
N ILE A 270 4.89 -9.89 16.73
CA ILE A 270 4.49 -9.48 18.08
C ILE A 270 3.67 -10.60 18.76
N LYS A 271 4.14 -11.06 19.92
CA LYS A 271 3.55 -12.17 20.69
C LYS A 271 3.44 -11.89 22.19
N VAL A 272 2.38 -12.40 22.81
CA VAL A 272 2.26 -12.53 24.27
C VAL A 272 2.34 -14.02 24.65
N GLY A 273 3.50 -14.44 25.15
CA GLY A 273 3.81 -15.85 25.31
C GLY A 273 3.79 -16.56 23.96
N ASP A 274 2.94 -17.58 23.81
CA ASP A 274 2.76 -18.26 22.51
C ASP A 274 1.61 -17.68 21.65
N ASN A 275 0.88 -16.68 22.15
CA ASN A 275 -0.23 -16.10 21.40
C ASN A 275 0.28 -15.02 20.44
N LEU A 276 -0.07 -15.14 19.16
CA LEU A 276 0.13 -14.08 18.17
C LEU A 276 -0.83 -12.91 18.49
N VAL A 277 -0.35 -11.68 18.38
CA VAL A 277 -1.19 -10.47 18.60
C VAL A 277 -1.89 -10.02 17.31
N PHE A 278 -1.27 -10.28 16.16
CA PHE A 278 -1.76 -9.91 14.82
C PHE A 278 -2.16 -11.16 14.03
N ASP A 279 -3.20 -11.05 13.20
CA ASP A 279 -3.75 -12.14 12.37
C ASP A 279 -2.93 -12.40 11.11
N ILE A 280 -2.33 -11.34 10.55
CA ILE A 280 -1.44 -11.43 9.38
C ILE A 280 -0.24 -10.53 9.66
N GLN A 281 0.93 -10.92 9.16
CA GLN A 281 2.12 -10.07 9.13
C GLN A 281 2.16 -9.32 7.80
N GLY A 282 2.32 -8.00 7.84
CA GLY A 282 2.61 -7.17 6.67
C GLY A 282 4.11 -6.93 6.57
N ALA A 283 4.64 -6.91 5.35
CA ALA A 283 6.04 -6.55 5.10
C ALA A 283 6.23 -6.00 3.68
N GLY A 284 7.26 -5.17 3.51
CA GLY A 284 7.74 -4.80 2.18
C GLY A 284 8.35 -6.00 1.46
N ILE A 285 8.24 -6.01 0.13
CA ILE A 285 8.80 -7.07 -0.71
C ILE A 285 10.32 -6.95 -0.88
N VAL A 286 10.85 -5.72 -0.80
CA VAL A 286 12.29 -5.36 -0.80
C VAL A 286 13.12 -6.27 -1.71
N PRO A 287 12.93 -6.16 -3.03
CA PRO A 287 13.46 -7.14 -3.97
C PRO A 287 14.96 -6.91 -4.22
N ASN A 288 15.69 -7.99 -4.41
CA ASN A 288 17.15 -7.99 -4.50
C ASN A 288 17.63 -7.71 -5.90
N GLU A 289 18.44 -6.68 -6.06
CA GLU A 289 19.02 -6.26 -7.35
C GLU A 289 19.89 -7.35 -7.97
N THR A 290 19.69 -7.62 -9.26
CA THR A 290 20.45 -8.65 -9.98
C THR A 290 21.29 -8.04 -11.12
N LYS A 291 20.64 -7.74 -12.24
CA LYS A 291 21.27 -7.29 -13.48
C LYS A 291 20.40 -6.28 -14.19
N THR A 292 20.97 -5.62 -15.19
CA THR A 292 20.22 -4.82 -16.15
C THR A 292 20.09 -5.59 -17.47
N GLU A 293 18.90 -5.59 -18.07
CA GLU A 293 18.64 -6.30 -19.33
C GLU A 293 17.50 -5.62 -20.09
N ASN A 294 17.73 -5.30 -21.37
CA ASN A 294 16.70 -4.73 -22.28
C ASN A 294 15.91 -3.55 -21.67
N GLY A 295 16.61 -2.65 -20.96
CA GLY A 295 16.02 -1.48 -20.31
C GLY A 295 15.36 -1.74 -18.95
N ALA A 296 15.36 -2.98 -18.45
CA ALA A 296 14.90 -3.32 -17.10
C ALA A 296 16.06 -3.32 -16.09
N LEU A 297 15.79 -2.81 -14.90
CA LEU A 297 16.62 -2.92 -13.69
C LEU A 297 16.10 -4.11 -12.89
N MET A 298 16.61 -5.30 -13.17
CA MET A 298 16.02 -6.53 -12.67
C MET A 298 16.33 -6.77 -11.19
N CYS A 299 15.36 -7.34 -10.49
CA CYS A 299 15.46 -7.88 -9.15
C CYS A 299 14.91 -9.31 -9.06
N GLU A 300 15.20 -9.98 -7.96
CA GLU A 300 14.63 -11.27 -7.56
C GLU A 300 14.17 -11.21 -6.10
N ILE A 301 13.32 -12.15 -5.68
CA ILE A 301 12.99 -12.36 -4.26
C ILE A 301 13.65 -13.63 -3.75
N SER A 302 14.00 -13.66 -2.46
CA SER A 302 14.61 -14.84 -1.84
C SER A 302 14.31 -14.93 -0.36
N ASP A 303 14.51 -16.10 0.22
CA ASP A 303 14.52 -16.32 1.68
C ASP A 303 15.52 -15.41 2.42
N TYR A 304 15.19 -15.07 3.67
CA TYR A 304 15.99 -14.20 4.53
C TYR A 304 17.43 -14.71 4.78
N LYS A 305 17.66 -16.02 4.69
CA LYS A 305 19.00 -16.63 4.79
C LYS A 305 19.87 -16.34 3.59
N LYS A 306 19.28 -16.05 2.43
CA LYS A 306 19.98 -15.67 1.19
C LYS A 306 20.12 -14.15 1.07
N CYS A 307 19.07 -13.42 1.43
CA CYS A 307 19.13 -11.97 1.55
C CYS A 307 18.53 -11.52 2.88
N TRP A 308 19.36 -10.92 3.73
CA TRP A 308 18.94 -10.49 5.06
C TRP A 308 17.82 -9.44 5.05
N LEU A 309 17.64 -8.68 3.96
CA LEU A 309 16.56 -7.70 3.79
C LEU A 309 15.19 -8.30 3.50
N SER A 310 15.11 -9.62 3.30
CA SER A 310 13.85 -10.30 3.03
C SER A 310 13.13 -10.70 4.33
N TRP A 311 11.81 -10.52 4.34
CA TRP A 311 10.90 -11.07 5.36
C TRP A 311 10.50 -12.53 5.12
N ILE A 312 10.78 -13.07 3.94
CA ILE A 312 10.42 -14.45 3.60
C ILE A 312 11.21 -15.41 4.49
N GLY A 313 10.51 -16.19 5.30
CA GLY A 313 11.08 -17.15 6.26
C GLY A 313 11.26 -16.60 7.68
N ARG A 314 10.88 -15.34 7.98
CA ARG A 314 11.11 -14.71 9.30
C ARG A 314 9.95 -14.78 10.30
N SER A 315 8.71 -14.95 9.85
CA SER A 315 7.55 -14.85 10.73
C SER A 315 7.46 -16.05 11.68
N ALA A 316 7.27 -15.81 12.98
CA ALA A 316 6.99 -16.86 13.96
C ALA A 316 5.53 -17.28 13.93
N GLY A 317 5.26 -18.54 14.28
CA GLY A 317 3.92 -19.05 14.56
C GLY A 317 3.57 -19.04 16.05
N GLY A 318 2.48 -19.71 16.38
CA GLY A 318 1.91 -19.80 17.72
C GLY A 318 0.40 -20.03 17.70
N LYS A 319 -0.28 -19.66 18.79
CA LYS A 319 -1.74 -19.61 18.85
C LYS A 319 -2.25 -18.35 18.16
N HIS A 320 -3.02 -18.52 17.10
CA HIS A 320 -3.60 -17.44 16.32
C HIS A 320 -4.84 -16.84 17.02
N PRO A 321 -5.14 -15.52 16.89
CA PRO A 321 -6.31 -14.89 17.50
C PRO A 321 -7.66 -15.54 17.14
N LEU A 322 -7.72 -16.22 15.99
CA LEU A 322 -8.89 -16.98 15.51
C LEU A 322 -9.05 -18.38 16.13
N GLY A 323 -8.13 -18.79 17.02
CA GLY A 323 -8.24 -20.01 17.83
C GLY A 323 -7.55 -21.25 17.28
N PHE A 324 -6.89 -21.19 16.12
CA PHE A 324 -6.05 -22.28 15.60
C PHE A 324 -4.57 -22.06 15.93
N THR A 325 -3.76 -23.12 15.84
CA THR A 325 -2.29 -23.02 15.90
C THR A 325 -1.70 -22.93 14.50
N ILE A 326 -0.64 -22.14 14.33
CA ILE A 326 0.07 -21.98 13.07
C ILE A 326 1.59 -22.05 13.27
N GLU A 327 2.33 -22.55 12.28
CA GLU A 327 3.79 -22.72 12.34
C GLU A 327 4.54 -21.41 12.09
N ASN A 328 4.08 -20.64 11.11
CA ASN A 328 4.53 -19.29 10.80
C ASN A 328 3.30 -18.45 10.55
N ASN A 329 3.24 -17.21 11.05
CA ASN A 329 2.12 -16.34 10.72
C ASN A 329 2.03 -16.12 9.20
N PHE A 330 0.81 -16.00 8.67
CA PHE A 330 0.69 -15.65 7.25
C PHE A 330 1.29 -14.27 7.02
N THR A 331 2.09 -14.15 5.96
CA THR A 331 2.77 -12.91 5.63
C THR A 331 2.37 -12.44 4.24
N ILE A 332 1.85 -11.21 4.14
CA ILE A 332 1.58 -10.54 2.88
C ILE A 332 2.74 -9.58 2.56
N LEU A 333 3.28 -9.69 1.34
CA LEU A 333 4.44 -8.95 0.86
C LEU A 333 3.97 -7.91 -0.15
N GLU A 334 3.99 -6.64 0.25
CA GLU A 334 3.54 -5.52 -0.59
C GLU A 334 4.72 -4.78 -1.23
N PHE A 335 4.46 -4.08 -2.33
CA PHE A 335 5.39 -3.06 -2.82
C PHE A 335 5.15 -1.78 -2.02
N ASP A 336 6.06 -1.51 -1.09
CA ASP A 336 5.92 -0.37 -0.20
C ASP A 336 6.45 0.94 -0.83
N ASN A 337 6.04 2.07 -0.24
CA ASN A 337 6.54 3.40 -0.55
C ASN A 337 7.17 4.00 0.70
N TYR A 338 8.47 4.23 0.65
CA TYR A 338 9.24 4.84 1.74
C TYR A 338 10.22 5.92 1.23
N GLY A 339 10.14 6.26 -0.06
CA GLY A 339 11.02 7.23 -0.69
C GLY A 339 12.35 6.62 -1.16
N GLY A 340 12.87 7.13 -2.28
CA GLY A 340 14.20 6.71 -2.77
C GLY A 340 15.34 7.36 -2.00
N ASN A 341 16.56 6.83 -2.15
CA ASN A 341 17.75 7.38 -1.50
C ASN A 341 18.39 8.58 -2.25
N GLY A 342 17.70 9.13 -3.25
CA GLY A 342 18.18 10.21 -4.10
C GLY A 342 19.17 9.80 -5.20
N LYS A 343 19.43 8.50 -5.41
CA LYS A 343 20.31 7.97 -6.48
C LYS A 343 19.58 6.96 -7.38
N PRO A 344 18.48 7.36 -8.04
CA PRO A 344 17.69 6.46 -8.88
C PRO A 344 18.52 5.82 -10.01
N GLY A 345 18.25 4.55 -10.30
CA GLY A 345 18.94 3.75 -11.31
C GLY A 345 20.29 3.18 -10.87
N VAL A 346 20.75 3.45 -9.64
CA VAL A 346 22.03 2.96 -9.11
C VAL A 346 21.77 1.83 -8.11
N ALA A 347 22.37 0.67 -8.33
CA ALA A 347 22.27 -0.46 -7.41
C ALA A 347 22.79 -0.11 -6.01
N THR A 348 21.99 -0.41 -4.97
CA THR A 348 22.31 -0.29 -3.56
C THR A 348 22.16 -1.63 -2.84
N LYS A 349 23.03 -2.56 -3.22
CA LYS A 349 23.08 -3.90 -2.62
C LYS A 349 23.15 -3.80 -1.09
N ASN A 350 22.34 -4.60 -0.41
CA ASN A 350 22.25 -4.65 1.06
C ASN A 350 21.66 -3.38 1.70
N ALA A 351 20.86 -2.59 0.99
CA ALA A 351 20.06 -1.51 1.57
C ALA A 351 18.59 -1.56 1.11
N PHE A 352 17.71 -0.91 1.87
CA PHE A 352 16.27 -0.76 1.58
C PHE A 352 16.01 0.25 0.45
N TYR A 353 16.63 0.11 -0.73
CA TYR A 353 16.45 1.04 -1.85
C TYR A 353 16.75 0.36 -3.20
N ASN A 354 15.98 -0.63 -3.63
CA ASN A 354 16.30 -1.37 -4.86
C ASN A 354 16.43 -0.45 -6.08
N TRP A 355 17.65 -0.40 -6.62
CA TRP A 355 18.12 0.51 -7.66
C TRP A 355 17.98 2.00 -7.32
N GLY A 356 18.08 2.36 -6.04
CA GLY A 356 17.94 3.73 -5.54
C GLY A 356 16.51 4.24 -5.40
N PHE A 357 15.52 3.38 -5.64
CA PHE A 357 14.08 3.68 -5.48
C PHE A 357 13.50 2.95 -4.26
N ASP A 358 12.29 3.34 -3.85
CA ASP A 358 11.43 2.45 -3.08
C ASP A 358 10.81 1.33 -3.97
N ASP A 359 10.19 0.33 -3.34
CA ASP A 359 9.72 -0.89 -4.02
C ASP A 359 8.75 -0.57 -5.16
N VAL A 360 7.73 0.25 -4.89
CA VAL A 360 6.66 0.52 -5.87
C VAL A 360 7.10 1.47 -6.97
N THR A 361 7.96 2.45 -6.67
CA THR A 361 8.51 3.37 -7.66
C THR A 361 9.46 2.64 -8.59
N TRP A 362 10.33 1.77 -8.07
CA TRP A 362 11.12 0.88 -8.91
C TRP A 362 10.20 0.04 -9.81
N PHE A 363 9.19 -0.61 -9.25
CA PHE A 363 8.31 -1.47 -10.01
C PHE A 363 7.63 -0.70 -11.15
N ALA A 364 7.11 0.51 -10.88
CA ALA A 364 6.46 1.36 -11.87
C ALA A 364 7.40 1.81 -13.00
N THR A 365 8.68 2.04 -12.70
CA THR A 365 9.68 2.47 -13.71
C THR A 365 10.19 1.34 -14.61
N GLN A 366 9.88 0.08 -14.29
CA GLN A 366 10.27 -1.05 -15.11
C GLN A 366 9.41 -1.18 -16.37
N PRO A 367 9.90 -1.74 -17.48
CA PRO A 367 9.07 -1.98 -18.66
C PRO A 367 7.96 -3.01 -18.37
N GLU A 368 6.83 -2.90 -19.06
CA GLU A 368 5.63 -3.73 -18.81
C GLU A 368 5.92 -5.24 -18.85
N TRP A 369 6.69 -5.71 -19.83
CA TRP A 369 7.05 -7.12 -19.94
C TRP A 369 7.75 -7.62 -18.68
N TYR A 370 8.60 -6.78 -18.08
CA TYR A 370 9.37 -7.16 -16.90
C TYR A 370 8.52 -7.08 -15.64
N ARG A 371 7.65 -6.06 -15.50
CA ARG A 371 6.66 -6.04 -14.41
C ARG A 371 5.82 -7.31 -14.37
N ASN A 372 5.33 -7.74 -15.54
CA ASN A 372 4.54 -8.95 -15.69
C ASN A 372 5.35 -10.22 -15.38
N GLN A 373 6.60 -10.30 -15.82
CA GLN A 373 7.51 -11.40 -15.51
C GLN A 373 7.78 -11.48 -14.00
N PHE A 374 8.15 -10.36 -13.37
CA PHE A 374 8.50 -10.28 -11.97
C PHE A 374 7.36 -10.73 -11.05
N LEU A 375 6.12 -10.29 -11.30
CA LEU A 375 4.96 -10.74 -10.51
C LEU A 375 4.76 -12.27 -10.59
N LYS A 376 4.90 -12.85 -11.79
CA LYS A 376 4.76 -14.30 -12.00
C LYS A 376 5.89 -15.09 -11.33
N GLU A 377 7.11 -14.59 -11.40
CA GLU A 377 8.26 -15.20 -10.75
C GLU A 377 8.14 -15.14 -9.22
N CYS A 378 7.66 -14.02 -8.67
CA CYS A 378 7.40 -13.87 -7.25
C CYS A 378 6.34 -14.87 -6.76
N ASP A 379 5.18 -14.93 -7.42
CA ASP A 379 4.12 -15.89 -7.09
C ASP A 379 4.63 -17.34 -7.18
N ALA A 380 5.34 -17.69 -8.25
CA ALA A 380 5.91 -19.02 -8.44
C ALA A 380 6.94 -19.38 -7.36
N TYR A 381 7.75 -18.42 -6.92
CA TYR A 381 8.72 -18.61 -5.84
C TYR A 381 8.00 -18.87 -4.50
N LEU A 382 7.04 -18.03 -4.13
CA LEU A 382 6.33 -18.12 -2.85
C LEU A 382 5.45 -19.37 -2.73
N LYS A 383 4.91 -19.89 -3.84
CA LYS A 383 4.19 -21.17 -3.89
C LYS A 383 5.08 -22.41 -3.70
N LYS A 384 6.40 -22.28 -3.78
CA LYS A 384 7.35 -23.40 -3.72
C LYS A 384 8.28 -23.36 -2.51
N ASN A 385 8.46 -22.19 -1.88
CA ASN A 385 9.43 -21.98 -0.82
C ASN A 385 8.71 -21.58 0.48
N ASN A 386 9.31 -21.90 1.63
CA ASN A 386 8.79 -21.55 2.96
C ASN A 386 7.33 -21.99 3.21
N LEU A 387 6.99 -23.17 2.72
CA LEU A 387 5.70 -23.82 2.94
C LEU A 387 5.57 -24.31 4.39
N ASP A 388 4.35 -24.51 4.87
CA ASP A 388 4.12 -25.20 6.15
C ASP A 388 4.48 -26.69 6.07
N SER A 389 4.51 -27.38 7.20
CA SER A 389 4.80 -28.81 7.28
C SER A 389 3.87 -29.69 6.44
N SER A 390 2.70 -29.17 6.06
CA SER A 390 1.73 -29.82 5.17
C SER A 390 1.92 -29.45 3.69
N GLY A 391 2.98 -28.71 3.36
CA GLY A 391 3.29 -28.28 2.00
C GLY A 391 2.38 -27.16 1.49
N LYS A 392 1.74 -26.36 2.36
CA LYS A 392 0.88 -25.25 1.96
C LYS A 392 1.58 -23.90 2.11
N GLN A 393 1.25 -22.96 1.23
CA GLN A 393 1.80 -21.61 1.22
C GLN A 393 1.51 -20.84 2.51
N GLN A 394 2.47 -20.03 2.95
CA GLN A 394 2.38 -19.15 4.13
C GLN A 394 2.76 -17.69 3.84
N TYR A 395 3.51 -17.44 2.76
CA TYR A 395 3.93 -16.12 2.32
C TYR A 395 3.24 -15.80 0.99
N PHE A 396 2.65 -14.61 0.87
CA PHE A 396 1.79 -14.25 -0.25
C PHE A 396 2.26 -12.95 -0.86
N LEU A 397 2.32 -12.92 -2.20
CA LEU A 397 2.48 -11.66 -2.92
C LEU A 397 1.18 -10.86 -2.76
N GLN A 398 1.32 -9.60 -2.38
CA GLN A 398 0.25 -8.60 -2.40
C GLN A 398 0.57 -7.60 -3.52
N PRO A 399 0.07 -7.82 -4.75
CA PRO A 399 0.32 -6.90 -5.86
C PRO A 399 -0.25 -5.51 -5.55
N SER A 400 0.46 -4.46 -5.96
CA SER A 400 -0.10 -3.11 -5.97
C SER A 400 -1.10 -2.98 -7.12
N CYS A 401 -2.29 -2.47 -6.81
CA CYS A 401 -3.33 -2.10 -7.76
C CYS A 401 -3.44 -0.58 -7.92
N ARG A 402 -3.32 0.16 -6.80
CA ARG A 402 -3.13 1.62 -6.78
C ARG A 402 -2.15 1.96 -5.66
N ARG A 403 -1.11 2.73 -5.95
CA ARG A 403 -0.14 3.18 -4.93
C ARG A 403 0.64 4.41 -5.39
N VAL A 404 0.86 5.34 -4.44
CA VAL A 404 1.73 6.50 -4.64
C VAL A 404 3.14 6.07 -5.01
N ILE A 405 3.71 6.69 -6.04
CA ILE A 405 5.09 6.57 -6.48
C ILE A 405 5.84 7.87 -6.21
N THR A 406 7.15 7.78 -5.99
CA THR A 406 8.04 8.93 -5.78
C THR A 406 9.19 8.95 -6.80
N PRO A 407 8.88 8.95 -8.12
CA PRO A 407 9.92 8.93 -9.13
C PRO A 407 10.78 10.19 -9.01
N GLY A 408 12.09 9.99 -8.82
CA GLY A 408 13.06 11.09 -8.88
C GLY A 408 12.97 11.80 -10.23
N VAL A 409 13.35 13.08 -10.27
CA VAL A 409 13.34 13.88 -11.50
C VAL A 409 14.09 13.15 -12.62
N GLY A 410 13.44 12.95 -13.76
CA GLY A 410 13.99 12.22 -14.91
C GLY A 410 13.70 10.71 -14.93
N TYR A 411 12.99 10.18 -13.93
CA TYR A 411 12.61 8.77 -13.82
C TYR A 411 11.09 8.57 -13.76
N TYR A 412 10.33 9.54 -14.26
CA TYR A 412 8.87 9.40 -14.36
C TYR A 412 8.52 8.29 -15.35
N PRO A 413 7.63 7.34 -14.99
CA PRO A 413 7.10 6.39 -15.95
C PRO A 413 6.39 7.11 -17.09
N GLU A 414 6.81 6.82 -18.32
CA GLU A 414 6.17 7.32 -19.53
C GLU A 414 5.46 6.18 -20.27
N MET A 415 4.28 6.46 -20.80
CA MET A 415 3.54 5.52 -21.63
C MET A 415 2.84 6.22 -22.79
N THR A 416 2.65 5.48 -23.88
CA THR A 416 1.80 5.92 -24.99
C THR A 416 0.40 5.38 -24.77
N TYR A 417 -0.60 6.26 -24.83
CA TYR A 417 -2.02 5.94 -24.78
C TYR A 417 -2.65 6.25 -26.14
N THR A 418 -3.47 5.33 -26.65
CA THR A 418 -4.23 5.50 -27.89
C THR A 418 -5.71 5.54 -27.54
N PRO A 419 -6.42 6.65 -27.83
CA PRO A 419 -7.87 6.77 -27.64
C PRO A 419 -8.65 5.63 -28.31
N GLY A 420 -9.55 5.01 -27.55
CA GLY A 420 -10.51 4.02 -28.03
C GLY A 420 -11.87 4.63 -28.38
N SER A 421 -12.88 3.76 -28.52
CA SER A 421 -14.26 4.13 -28.87
C SER A 421 -15.04 4.80 -27.74
N TYR A 422 -14.55 4.72 -26.50
CA TYR A 422 -15.13 5.35 -25.32
C TYR A 422 -14.35 6.60 -24.90
N PHE A 423 -13.42 7.08 -25.72
CA PHE A 423 -12.63 8.26 -25.40
C PHE A 423 -13.52 9.47 -25.13
N SER A 424 -13.24 10.14 -24.01
CA SER A 424 -13.84 11.40 -23.62
C SER A 424 -12.72 12.38 -23.32
N SER A 425 -12.64 13.46 -24.09
CA SER A 425 -11.62 14.49 -23.89
C SER A 425 -11.78 15.17 -22.54
N ASP A 426 -13.01 15.52 -22.16
CA ASP A 426 -13.34 16.08 -20.85
C ASP A 426 -12.82 15.19 -19.71
N PHE A 427 -13.08 13.87 -19.77
CA PHE A 427 -12.56 12.95 -18.76
C PHE A 427 -11.03 12.91 -18.75
N MET A 428 -10.40 12.83 -19.92
CA MET A 428 -8.95 12.72 -20.05
C MET A 428 -8.22 13.88 -19.35
N PHE A 429 -8.67 15.12 -19.57
CA PHE A 429 -8.05 16.31 -19.00
C PHE A 429 -8.30 16.41 -17.48
N ASP A 430 -9.54 16.21 -17.03
CA ASP A 430 -9.88 16.22 -15.60
C ASP A 430 -9.15 15.13 -14.81
N TYR A 431 -9.02 13.94 -15.42
CA TYR A 431 -8.30 12.82 -14.83
C TYR A 431 -6.80 13.11 -14.72
N ALA A 432 -6.19 13.62 -15.79
CA ALA A 432 -4.77 13.95 -15.82
C ALA A 432 -4.40 14.98 -14.74
N GLU A 433 -5.25 15.99 -14.52
CA GLU A 433 -5.06 16.98 -13.45
C GLU A 433 -5.09 16.33 -12.06
N LYS A 434 -6.14 15.55 -11.76
CA LYS A 434 -6.32 14.88 -10.45
C LYS A 434 -5.20 13.89 -10.13
N GLU A 435 -4.71 13.20 -11.14
CA GLU A 435 -3.62 12.22 -11.04
C GLU A 435 -2.23 12.84 -11.22
N LYS A 436 -2.13 14.17 -11.39
CA LYS A 436 -0.89 14.90 -11.66
C LYS A 436 -0.05 14.26 -12.78
N THR A 437 -0.73 13.81 -13.84
CA THR A 437 -0.11 13.17 -15.01
C THR A 437 0.05 14.21 -16.10
N ASP A 438 1.28 14.43 -16.58
CA ASP A 438 1.47 15.30 -17.73
C ASP A 438 1.04 14.57 -19.00
N ILE A 439 0.43 15.31 -19.92
CA ILE A 439 -0.08 14.76 -21.18
C ILE A 439 0.45 15.56 -22.37
N ASN A 440 0.85 14.86 -23.42
CA ASN A 440 1.29 15.45 -24.68
C ASN A 440 0.61 14.73 -25.85
N TYR A 441 -0.17 15.47 -26.65
CA TYR A 441 -0.90 14.89 -27.77
C TYR A 441 -0.09 14.92 -29.07
N ASN A 442 -0.03 13.78 -29.74
CA ASN A 442 0.57 13.62 -31.05
C ASN A 442 -0.53 13.49 -32.12
N ASN A 443 -0.82 14.60 -32.79
CA ASN A 443 -1.83 14.68 -33.86
C ASN A 443 -1.58 13.67 -34.99
N SER A 444 -0.32 13.40 -35.35
CA SER A 444 0.02 12.55 -36.50
C SER A 444 -0.29 11.07 -36.28
N LYS A 445 -0.25 10.62 -35.02
CA LYS A 445 -0.49 9.23 -34.62
C LYS A 445 -1.82 9.04 -33.90
N ASN A 446 -2.50 10.14 -33.58
CA ASN A 446 -3.65 10.16 -32.68
C ASN A 446 -3.36 9.43 -31.35
N THR A 447 -2.26 9.79 -30.70
CA THR A 447 -1.82 9.19 -29.43
C THR A 447 -1.45 10.26 -28.42
N TYR A 448 -1.58 9.94 -27.13
CA TYR A 448 -1.07 10.74 -26.03
C TYR A 448 0.18 10.10 -25.45
N THR A 449 1.21 10.89 -25.16
CA THR A 449 2.27 10.50 -24.21
C THR A 449 1.85 10.96 -22.83
N LEU A 450 1.83 10.04 -21.87
CA LEU A 450 1.48 10.28 -20.48
C LEU A 450 2.73 10.11 -19.61
N THR A 451 3.05 11.12 -18.81
CA THR A 451 4.15 11.09 -17.84
C THR A 451 3.54 11.04 -16.43
N VAL A 452 3.59 9.87 -15.80
CA VAL A 452 2.92 9.59 -14.52
C VAL A 452 3.78 10.06 -13.36
N LYS A 453 3.25 10.93 -12.50
CA LYS A 453 4.03 11.50 -11.38
C LYS A 453 3.53 11.10 -9.99
N LYS A 454 2.29 10.65 -9.87
CA LYS A 454 1.64 10.46 -8.57
C LYS A 454 1.37 8.99 -8.25
N ASP A 455 0.51 8.33 -9.03
CA ASP A 455 -0.01 7.02 -8.68
C ASP A 455 0.30 5.98 -9.76
N TYR A 456 0.85 4.84 -9.36
CA TYR A 456 0.85 3.61 -10.15
C TYR A 456 -0.55 3.00 -10.14
N ARG A 457 -1.04 2.53 -11.30
CA ARG A 457 -2.33 1.84 -11.45
C ARG A 457 -2.19 0.55 -12.25
N ALA A 458 -2.55 -0.59 -11.68
CA ALA A 458 -2.39 -1.89 -12.34
C ALA A 458 -3.38 -2.16 -13.47
N ASN A 459 -4.43 -1.35 -13.60
CA ASN A 459 -5.51 -1.47 -14.57
C ASN A 459 -4.96 -1.69 -15.98
N ARG A 460 -5.75 -2.36 -16.82
CA ARG A 460 -5.55 -2.27 -18.27
C ARG A 460 -5.65 -0.81 -18.70
N GLN A 461 -4.72 -0.41 -19.56
CA GLN A 461 -4.78 0.87 -20.24
C GLN A 461 -6.04 0.90 -21.11
N SER A 462 -6.91 1.89 -20.86
CA SER A 462 -8.19 2.03 -21.56
C SER A 462 -8.70 3.46 -21.44
N ASP A 463 -9.83 3.78 -22.09
CA ASP A 463 -10.43 5.11 -21.98
C ASP A 463 -10.98 5.39 -20.56
N GLY A 464 -11.14 4.38 -19.71
CA GLY A 464 -11.52 4.53 -18.29
C GLY A 464 -10.32 4.66 -17.34
N CYS A 465 -9.12 4.27 -17.79
CA CYS A 465 -7.87 4.41 -17.04
C CYS A 465 -6.69 4.63 -18.02
N PRO A 466 -6.51 5.86 -18.55
CA PRO A 466 -5.52 6.14 -19.59
C PRO A 466 -4.07 5.85 -19.19
N ASN A 467 -3.74 5.99 -17.91
CA ASN A 467 -2.42 5.71 -17.34
C ASN A 467 -2.27 4.29 -16.75
N GLY A 468 -3.14 3.34 -17.14
CA GLY A 468 -3.06 1.95 -16.67
C GLY A 468 -1.75 1.25 -17.09
N PHE A 469 -1.08 0.60 -16.13
CA PHE A 469 0.23 -0.06 -16.34
C PHE A 469 0.11 -1.50 -16.88
N ASN A 470 -1.10 -2.01 -17.14
CA ASN A 470 -1.37 -3.31 -17.75
C ASN A 470 -0.95 -4.56 -16.92
N GLN A 471 -1.04 -4.50 -15.59
CA GLN A 471 -0.79 -5.67 -14.73
C GLN A 471 -2.07 -6.46 -14.38
N GLU A 472 -3.25 -5.93 -14.67
CA GLU A 472 -4.55 -6.55 -14.39
C GLU A 472 -4.64 -8.01 -14.87
N ASP A 473 -4.19 -8.31 -16.10
CA ASP A 473 -4.21 -9.67 -16.63
C ASP A 473 -3.24 -10.62 -15.94
N THR A 474 -2.05 -10.13 -15.61
CA THR A 474 -1.06 -10.90 -14.87
C THR A 474 -1.55 -11.24 -13.47
N ILE A 475 -2.15 -10.27 -12.77
CA ILE A 475 -2.69 -10.47 -11.42
C ILE A 475 -3.88 -11.44 -11.48
N ARG A 476 -4.77 -11.29 -12.48
CA ARG A 476 -5.88 -12.22 -12.72
C ARG A 476 -5.38 -13.65 -12.94
N GLU A 477 -4.33 -13.84 -13.75
CA GLU A 477 -3.73 -15.15 -13.99
C GLU A 477 -3.11 -15.75 -12.72
N ILE A 478 -2.42 -14.95 -11.91
CA ILE A 478 -1.83 -15.37 -10.63
C ILE A 478 -2.92 -15.85 -9.65
N PHE A 479 -4.01 -15.10 -9.56
CA PHE A 479 -5.10 -15.35 -8.62
C PHE A 479 -6.03 -16.46 -9.08
N LEU A 480 -6.55 -16.37 -10.30
CA LEU A 480 -7.60 -17.27 -10.79
C LEU A 480 -7.07 -18.41 -11.67
N GLY A 481 -5.82 -18.32 -12.14
CA GLY A 481 -5.21 -19.26 -13.07
C GLY A 481 -5.42 -18.86 -14.54
N LYS A 482 -4.50 -19.30 -15.41
CA LYS A 482 -4.44 -18.96 -16.84
C LYS A 482 -5.72 -19.27 -17.64
N ASN A 483 -6.46 -20.30 -17.22
CA ASN A 483 -7.64 -20.80 -17.91
C ASN A 483 -8.95 -20.42 -17.19
N ALA A 484 -8.91 -19.45 -16.27
CA ALA A 484 -10.11 -19.00 -15.56
C ALA A 484 -11.14 -18.40 -16.52
N ALA A 485 -12.42 -18.75 -16.34
CA ALA A 485 -13.50 -18.20 -17.13
C ALA A 485 -13.58 -16.68 -16.99
N GLU A 486 -13.65 -15.97 -18.12
CA GLU A 486 -13.75 -14.50 -18.19
C GLU A 486 -15.21 -14.08 -18.11
N ASN A 487 -15.48 -13.03 -17.33
CA ASN A 487 -16.79 -12.37 -17.34
C ASN A 487 -16.73 -11.20 -18.33
N PRO A 488 -17.42 -11.27 -19.49
CA PRO A 488 -17.37 -10.21 -20.50
C PRO A 488 -17.85 -8.84 -20.00
N GLU A 489 -18.66 -8.80 -18.95
CA GLU A 489 -19.10 -7.52 -18.35
C GLU A 489 -17.94 -6.81 -17.66
N LEU A 490 -16.97 -7.55 -17.12
CA LEU A 490 -15.82 -6.99 -16.43
C LEU A 490 -14.68 -6.63 -17.37
N THR A 491 -14.81 -6.84 -18.68
CA THR A 491 -13.84 -6.43 -19.70
C THR A 491 -14.23 -5.14 -20.41
N LYS A 492 -15.41 -4.60 -20.12
CA LYS A 492 -15.91 -3.34 -20.71
C LYS A 492 -15.17 -2.16 -20.11
N VAL A 493 -14.97 -1.13 -20.93
CA VAL A 493 -14.47 0.17 -20.51
C VAL A 493 -15.57 0.89 -19.73
N ILE A 494 -15.21 1.48 -18.59
CA ILE A 494 -16.14 2.25 -17.76
C ILE A 494 -15.59 3.66 -17.60
N LEU A 495 -16.35 4.65 -18.09
CA LEU A 495 -16.10 6.06 -17.76
C LEU A 495 -16.73 6.40 -16.40
N PRO A 496 -16.13 7.31 -15.61
CA PRO A 496 -16.77 7.82 -14.41
C PRO A 496 -18.10 8.53 -14.71
N SER A 497 -18.98 8.56 -13.71
CA SER A 497 -20.27 9.24 -13.83
C SER A 497 -20.08 10.72 -14.17
N GLY A 498 -20.84 11.22 -15.15
CA GLY A 498 -20.74 12.60 -15.64
C GLY A 498 -19.98 12.76 -16.95
N TYR A 499 -19.22 11.75 -17.38
CA TYR A 499 -18.53 11.77 -18.67
C TYR A 499 -19.24 10.88 -19.70
N SER A 500 -19.04 11.20 -20.97
CA SER A 500 -19.58 10.44 -22.10
C SER A 500 -18.56 10.45 -23.24
N PRO A 501 -18.54 9.42 -24.10
CA PRO A 501 -17.64 9.38 -25.24
C PRO A 501 -17.87 10.57 -26.18
N ASP A 502 -16.80 11.15 -26.72
CA ASP A 502 -16.85 12.28 -27.65
C ASP A 502 -17.59 11.90 -28.96
N ASN A 503 -17.53 10.62 -29.35
CA ASN A 503 -18.25 10.08 -30.50
C ASN A 503 -19.06 8.82 -30.13
N PRO A 504 -20.26 8.98 -29.55
CA PRO A 504 -21.06 7.86 -29.04
C PRO A 504 -21.57 6.90 -30.13
N ASN A 505 -21.54 7.32 -31.40
CA ASN A 505 -21.97 6.53 -32.55
C ASN A 505 -20.82 5.74 -33.21
N ALA A 506 -19.58 5.85 -32.69
CA ALA A 506 -18.41 5.18 -33.27
C ALA A 506 -18.40 3.66 -33.11
N GLY A 507 -19.40 3.07 -32.42
CA GLY A 507 -19.76 1.65 -32.47
C GLY A 507 -18.58 0.68 -32.59
N GLY A 508 -17.93 0.36 -31.48
CA GLY A 508 -16.86 -0.64 -31.46
C GLY A 508 -16.82 -1.41 -30.15
N ASN A 509 -17.32 -2.64 -30.16
CA ASN A 509 -16.82 -3.71 -29.28
C ASN A 509 -15.39 -3.97 -29.73
N GLU A 510 -14.37 -3.61 -28.94
CA GLU A 510 -13.07 -4.30 -29.02
C GLU A 510 -12.17 -3.98 -27.82
N THR A 511 -11.86 -5.02 -27.05
CA THR A 511 -10.62 -5.11 -26.26
C THR A 511 -9.53 -5.61 -27.20
N SER A 512 -8.71 -4.72 -27.76
CA SER A 512 -7.46 -5.12 -28.39
C SER A 512 -6.40 -5.34 -27.32
N SER A 513 -6.30 -6.57 -26.80
CA SER A 513 -5.11 -7.03 -26.12
C SER A 513 -3.98 -7.07 -27.16
N ASN A 514 -3.05 -6.13 -27.12
CA ASN A 514 -1.80 -6.26 -27.85
C ASN A 514 -0.99 -7.39 -27.20
N LYS A 515 -1.20 -8.62 -27.67
CA LYS A 515 -0.17 -9.65 -27.57
C LYS A 515 1.02 -9.15 -28.37
N ALA A 516 2.09 -8.78 -27.67
CA ALA A 516 3.36 -8.44 -28.27
C ALA A 516 3.82 -9.58 -29.19
N ASN A 517 3.74 -9.36 -30.50
CA ASN A 517 4.43 -10.20 -31.48
C ASN A 517 5.89 -9.75 -31.52
N THR A 518 6.77 -10.57 -30.94
CA THR A 518 8.20 -10.50 -31.16
C THR A 518 8.51 -10.85 -32.61
N SER A 519 8.85 -9.84 -33.42
CA SER A 519 9.37 -10.03 -34.77
C SER A 519 10.61 -9.16 -34.93
N SER A 520 11.76 -9.78 -34.66
CA SER A 520 13.08 -9.32 -35.07
C SER A 520 13.19 -9.36 -36.60
N LYS A 521 13.32 -8.21 -37.25
CA LYS A 521 13.95 -8.11 -38.57
C LYS A 521 14.83 -6.87 -38.68
N LYS A 522 16.11 -7.15 -38.92
CA LYS A 522 17.07 -6.28 -39.62
C LYS A 522 16.40 -5.75 -40.90
N ASP A 523 16.64 -4.49 -41.24
CA ASP A 523 17.39 -4.17 -42.47
C ASP A 523 17.70 -2.66 -42.62
N THR A 524 18.99 -2.44 -42.84
CA THR A 524 19.68 -1.50 -43.76
C THR A 524 19.22 -0.08 -44.03
N ALA A 525 20.26 0.77 -44.04
CA ALA A 525 20.31 2.17 -44.42
C ALA A 525 19.87 2.46 -45.86
N GLY A 526 19.35 3.67 -46.10
CA GLY A 526 19.22 4.22 -47.44
C GLY A 526 18.48 5.54 -47.55
N SER A 527 19.25 6.59 -47.80
CA SER A 527 18.91 7.77 -48.63
C SER A 527 18.20 8.98 -48.00
N THR A 528 19.05 9.98 -47.80
CA THR A 528 18.83 11.44 -47.83
C THR A 528 17.99 11.91 -49.03
N SER A 529 17.05 12.82 -48.78
CA SER A 529 16.78 13.92 -49.70
C SER A 529 16.41 15.20 -48.94
N LYS A 530 17.19 16.24 -49.25
CA LYS A 530 16.98 17.64 -48.87
C LYS A 530 15.76 18.17 -49.63
N ASN A 531 15.00 19.07 -49.01
CA ASN A 531 14.52 20.27 -49.70
C ASN A 531 14.28 21.40 -48.69
N ASN A 532 15.08 22.46 -48.86
CA ASN A 532 14.86 23.79 -48.30
C ASN A 532 13.68 24.43 -49.03
N ILE A 533 12.75 25.05 -48.32
CA ILE A 533 12.18 26.35 -48.73
C ILE A 533 12.01 27.24 -47.49
N THR A 534 12.48 28.46 -47.67
CA THR A 534 12.64 29.60 -46.79
C THR A 534 11.34 30.31 -46.40
N ALA A 535 11.48 31.06 -45.31
CA ALA A 535 10.55 31.97 -44.64
C ALA A 535 9.97 33.13 -45.47
N SER A 536 8.80 33.60 -45.03
CA SER A 536 8.39 35.01 -44.88
C SER A 536 7.02 34.98 -44.17
N GLY A 537 6.59 35.86 -43.26
CA GLY A 537 7.06 37.17 -42.83
C GLY A 537 5.82 38.02 -42.49
N GLY A 538 5.77 38.63 -41.30
CA GLY A 538 4.82 39.68 -40.92
C GLY A 538 3.45 39.20 -40.39
N SER A 539 2.77 39.87 -39.47
CA SER A 539 3.09 40.98 -38.58
C SER A 539 1.90 41.15 -37.63
N ALA A 540 2.23 41.53 -36.40
CA ALA A 540 1.41 42.09 -35.33
C ALA A 540 0.08 42.76 -35.69
N VAL A 541 -0.93 42.51 -34.85
CA VAL A 541 -1.92 43.52 -34.44
C VAL A 541 -2.07 43.44 -32.92
N THR A 542 -1.83 44.58 -32.30
CA THR A 542 -2.00 44.92 -30.89
C THR A 542 -3.43 45.41 -30.63
N SER A 543 -3.95 45.16 -29.43
CA SER A 543 -4.86 46.09 -28.75
C SER A 543 -4.83 45.85 -27.24
N ASP A 544 -4.19 46.79 -26.54
CA ASP A 544 -4.25 46.98 -25.10
C ASP A 544 -5.65 47.43 -24.65
N ALA A 545 -6.06 47.00 -23.46
CA ALA A 545 -6.95 47.78 -22.60
C ALA A 545 -6.56 47.55 -21.13
N LYS A 546 -6.08 48.63 -20.50
CA LYS A 546 -5.78 48.76 -19.07
C LYS A 546 -7.06 48.93 -18.25
N GLY A 547 -7.04 48.38 -17.03
CA GLY A 547 -7.86 48.79 -15.90
C GLY A 547 -7.18 48.38 -14.59
N GLU A 548 -6.62 49.37 -13.89
CA GLU A 548 -6.39 49.37 -12.43
C GLU A 548 -7.79 49.47 -11.76
N ASP A 549 -8.09 49.08 -10.51
CA ASP A 549 -7.28 49.08 -9.29
C ASP A 549 -8.05 48.38 -8.11
N VAL A 550 -7.36 48.16 -6.97
CA VAL A 550 -7.87 48.00 -5.56
C VAL A 550 -8.18 46.60 -4.94
N SER A 551 -7.23 46.20 -4.08
CA SER A 551 -7.28 45.58 -2.73
C SER A 551 -8.19 44.38 -2.39
N GLY A 552 -7.56 43.32 -1.85
CA GLY A 552 -8.19 42.33 -0.98
C GLY A 552 -7.14 41.34 -0.44
N SER A 553 -6.85 41.43 0.86
CA SER A 553 -5.92 40.55 1.56
C SER A 553 -6.55 39.17 1.82
N GLU A 554 -5.93 38.10 1.32
CA GLU A 554 -6.18 36.74 1.82
C GLU A 554 -4.85 36.01 1.99
N THR A 555 -4.59 35.64 3.25
CA THR A 555 -3.51 34.76 3.68
C THR A 555 -3.80 33.34 3.22
N SER A 556 -3.15 32.91 2.13
CA SER A 556 -3.11 31.50 1.73
C SER A 556 -2.10 30.76 2.62
N GLY A 557 -2.60 29.86 3.48
CA GLY A 557 -1.78 28.83 4.10
C GLY A 557 -1.33 27.85 3.02
N SER A 558 -0.02 27.72 2.81
CA SER A 558 0.56 26.74 1.91
C SER A 558 0.35 25.33 2.48
N GLU A 559 -0.46 24.53 1.81
CA GLU A 559 -0.50 23.06 2.00
C GLU A 559 0.83 22.47 1.56
N LEU A 560 1.53 21.83 2.49
CA LEU A 560 2.75 21.06 2.22
C LEU A 560 2.34 19.70 1.64
N THR A 561 2.95 19.30 0.52
CA THR A 561 2.67 18.02 -0.15
C THR A 561 3.54 16.90 0.43
N GLU A 562 3.05 15.64 0.44
CA GLU A 562 3.75 14.44 0.96
C GLU A 562 5.21 14.27 0.44
N SER A 563 5.55 14.83 -0.72
CA SER A 563 6.93 14.85 -1.24
C SER A 563 7.91 15.62 -0.36
N GLU A 564 7.45 16.56 0.47
CA GLU A 564 8.30 17.33 1.40
C GLU A 564 8.54 16.58 2.72
N LEU A 565 7.72 15.56 3.03
CA LEU A 565 7.88 14.69 4.21
C LEU A 565 8.83 13.50 3.94
N ALA A 566 8.99 13.09 2.69
CA ALA A 566 9.92 12.03 2.28
C ALA A 566 11.40 12.46 2.26
N GLY A 567 11.69 13.76 2.44
CA GLY A 567 13.03 14.33 2.28
C GLY A 567 13.96 14.22 3.49
N SER A 568 13.56 13.58 4.60
CA SER A 568 14.35 13.59 5.85
C SER A 568 14.75 12.20 6.37
N GLU A 569 14.87 11.19 5.51
CA GLU A 569 15.55 9.94 5.86
C GLU A 569 17.06 10.07 5.61
N GLN A 570 17.80 10.51 6.61
CA GLN A 570 19.25 10.29 6.67
C GLN A 570 19.55 9.25 7.75
N VAL A 571 19.92 8.05 7.34
CA VAL A 571 20.54 7.04 8.22
C VAL A 571 21.93 6.72 7.70
N ILE A 572 22.91 6.94 8.58
CA ILE A 572 24.34 6.79 8.37
C ILE A 572 24.71 5.31 8.47
N SER A 573 25.32 4.76 7.42
CA SER A 573 25.96 3.44 7.43
C SER A 573 27.35 3.51 8.07
N ASN A 574 27.59 2.74 9.12
CA ASN A 574 28.95 2.38 9.53
C ASN A 574 29.06 0.85 9.58
N THR A 575 29.69 0.29 8.56
CA THR A 575 30.19 -1.08 8.52
C THR A 575 31.55 -1.13 9.20
N SER A 576 31.70 -2.00 10.20
CA SER A 576 33.01 -2.48 10.64
C SER A 576 33.03 -4.00 10.54
N ASP A 577 34.03 -4.49 9.83
CA ASP A 577 34.31 -5.88 9.51
C ASP A 577 34.25 -6.82 10.73
N MET A 578 33.57 -7.96 10.59
CA MET A 578 33.80 -9.14 11.43
C MET A 578 34.14 -10.35 10.56
N LYS A 579 35.41 -10.74 10.64
CA LYS A 579 35.91 -12.06 10.23
C LYS A 579 35.44 -13.12 11.23
N THR A 580 35.17 -14.29 10.67
CA THR A 580 34.94 -15.59 11.30
C THR A 580 36.09 -16.01 12.21
N ASP A 581 35.82 -16.50 13.43
CA ASP A 581 35.92 -17.93 13.78
C ASP A 581 35.68 -18.22 15.27
N SER A 582 35.46 -19.50 15.53
CA SER A 582 34.97 -20.21 16.70
C SER A 582 35.84 -20.24 17.98
N ASP A 583 35.16 -20.65 19.05
CA ASP A 583 35.63 -21.31 20.29
C ASP A 583 35.89 -20.49 21.58
N LYS A 584 35.18 -20.94 22.62
CA LYS A 584 35.19 -20.59 24.06
C LYS A 584 36.42 -21.19 24.78
N PRO A 585 36.63 -21.04 26.12
CA PRO A 585 36.22 -20.00 27.08
C PRO A 585 37.35 -19.59 28.10
N LYS A 586 37.03 -18.61 28.97
CA LYS A 586 37.42 -18.42 30.40
C LYS A 586 38.22 -17.15 30.73
N GLY A 587 37.76 -16.45 31.77
CA GLY A 587 38.66 -15.85 32.79
C GLY A 587 38.76 -14.32 32.85
N SER A 588 37.96 -13.74 33.74
CA SER A 588 38.26 -12.66 34.71
C SER A 588 39.04 -11.37 34.33
N ALA A 589 38.47 -10.26 34.85
CA ALA A 589 39.14 -9.07 35.42
C ALA A 589 39.46 -7.86 34.50
N LEU A 590 38.64 -6.81 34.67
CA LEU A 590 38.97 -5.36 34.61
C LEU A 590 40.13 -5.05 35.62
N PRO A 591 40.86 -3.90 35.65
CA PRO A 591 40.63 -2.59 34.98
C PRO A 591 41.87 -1.64 34.69
N TRP A 592 41.62 -0.44 34.09
CA TRP A 592 42.48 0.80 34.00
C TRP A 592 43.75 0.71 33.08
N ILE A 593 44.27 1.69 32.29
CA ILE A 593 44.51 3.16 32.40
C ILE A 593 44.76 3.79 30.99
N ILE A 594 44.11 4.93 30.74
CA ILE A 594 44.55 6.27 30.26
C ILE A 594 45.71 6.44 29.25
N GLY A 595 45.43 7.30 28.24
CA GLY A 595 46.35 8.31 27.69
C GLY A 595 46.82 8.01 26.26
N SER A 596 46.72 8.88 25.25
CA SER A 596 46.42 10.31 25.16
C SER A 596 46.14 10.62 23.68
N ILE A 597 45.46 11.72 23.37
CA ILE A 597 45.92 12.76 22.41
C ILE A 597 44.83 13.85 22.34
N LEU A 598 45.15 14.96 23.01
CA LEU A 598 44.74 16.31 22.63
C LEU A 598 45.84 16.83 21.69
N ALA A 599 45.49 17.14 20.44
CA ALA A 599 45.98 18.29 19.66
C ALA A 599 45.69 18.13 18.16
N VAL A 600 44.43 18.35 17.73
CA VAL A 600 44.12 19.10 16.49
C VAL A 600 42.77 19.79 16.71
N LEU A 601 42.81 20.96 17.35
CA LEU A 601 41.74 21.97 17.27
C LEU A 601 42.23 23.05 16.29
N SER A 602 41.93 22.86 15.01
CA SER A 602 41.75 23.95 14.02
C SER A 602 41.29 23.34 12.70
N LEU A 603 40.20 23.90 12.15
CA LEU A 603 39.57 23.62 10.85
C LEU A 603 38.57 22.46 10.82
N GLY A 604 37.28 22.82 10.77
CA GLY A 604 36.20 21.87 10.43
C GLY A 604 34.83 22.11 11.07
N GLY A 605 34.64 23.19 11.82
CA GLY A 605 33.33 23.61 12.34
C GLY A 605 32.84 24.87 11.64
N GLY A 606 31.72 24.78 10.93
CA GLY A 606 31.02 25.95 10.36
C GLY A 606 30.89 25.91 8.84
N GLY A 607 29.93 25.15 8.32
CA GLY A 607 29.75 25.02 6.87
C GLY A 607 28.37 24.55 6.45
N CYS A 608 27.29 25.12 7.00
CA CYS A 608 25.95 25.05 6.39
C CYS A 608 25.04 26.26 6.69
N ALA A 609 25.45 27.21 7.55
CA ALA A 609 24.71 28.44 7.79
C ALA A 609 25.15 29.64 6.90
N PHE A 610 26.20 29.50 6.09
CA PHE A 610 26.73 30.60 5.26
C PHE A 610 26.26 30.57 3.79
N TYR A 611 25.67 29.46 3.32
CA TYR A 611 25.21 29.35 1.93
C TYR A 611 23.86 30.04 1.70
N PHE A 612 22.99 30.09 2.72
CA PHE A 612 21.65 30.69 2.61
C PHE A 612 21.64 32.22 2.78
N LEU A 613 22.67 32.83 3.35
CA LEU A 613 22.79 34.29 3.49
C LEU A 613 23.56 34.96 2.34
N TYR A 614 24.35 34.20 1.56
CA TYR A 614 25.08 34.74 0.42
C TYR A 614 24.22 34.84 -0.86
N TYR A 615 23.21 33.97 -1.02
CA TYR A 615 22.38 33.97 -2.24
C TYR A 615 21.22 34.98 -2.23
N LYS A 616 20.81 35.49 -1.06
CA LYS A 616 19.71 36.46 -0.95
C LYS A 616 20.13 37.92 -1.19
N LYS A 617 21.43 38.20 -1.41
CA LYS A 617 21.96 39.57 -1.59
C LYS A 617 22.38 39.92 -3.03
N LYS A 618 22.17 39.03 -4.02
CA LYS A 618 22.59 39.26 -5.41
C LYS A 618 21.47 39.39 -6.46
N GLN A 619 20.22 39.57 -6.04
CA GLN A 619 19.11 39.99 -6.93
C GLN A 619 18.59 41.42 -6.63
N LYS A 620 19.49 42.32 -6.23
CA LYS A 620 19.29 43.77 -6.37
C LYS A 620 20.57 44.40 -6.92
N LYS A 621 20.77 44.27 -8.23
CA LYS A 621 21.49 45.17 -9.16
C LYS A 621 21.96 44.37 -10.37
N SER A 622 21.14 44.39 -11.41
CA SER A 622 21.42 44.24 -12.84
C SER A 622 20.10 43.89 -13.50
#